data_AF-A0AAW0DI11-F1
#
_entry.id   AF-A0AAW0DI11-F1
#
_cell.length_a   1.000
_cell.length_b   1.000
_cell.length_c   1.000
_cell.angle_alpha   90.00
_cell.angle_beta   90.00
_cell.angle_gamma   90.00
#
_symmetry.space_group_name_H-M   'P 1'
#
loop_
_entity.id
_entity.type
_entity.pdbx_description
1 polymer ?
#
loop_
_entity_poly.entity_id
_entity_poly.type
_entity_poly.pdbx_seq_one_letter_code
_entity_poly.pdbx_strand_id
1 'polypeptide(L)'
;MHLSKFSAVLLPLITTALADPHDEIDWSKHTFQAPKEGDLRGPCPGLNTLANHGFISRTGRNLTISNVLKGALGTAFYGFNVPNIFLRTVTKLAILTSETEDDQFTLDDIKLHGTLEHDASVSRSDFALGSNTAFNATLYNETLAQSNPGVDYYNSTSAGLVQKARLTDSLARNPHVRNTIKEVTVRNAESALYLCVMGGCQSNRAPKILVDAFFREERLPIEEGWRRPPQATGDEVSVIVKDIEKVSEWSASGGQYPWVVLAPGATDDPLRDGRVV
;
A
#
# COMPACT_ATOMS: atom_id res chain seq x y z
N MET A 1 56.91 -44.05 -22.23
CA MET A 1 55.54 -43.69 -21.80
C MET A 1 55.65 -42.74 -20.61
N HIS A 2 55.72 -41.42 -20.83
CA HIS A 2 55.74 -40.43 -19.74
C HIS A 2 54.48 -39.59 -19.84
N LEU A 3 53.53 -39.87 -18.95
CA LEU A 3 52.29 -39.14 -18.77
C LEU A 3 52.60 -37.81 -18.06
N SER A 4 52.42 -36.71 -18.77
CA SER A 4 52.40 -35.35 -18.22
C SER A 4 51.17 -35.18 -17.33
N LYS A 5 51.38 -34.89 -16.05
CA LYS A 5 50.32 -34.55 -15.09
C LYS A 5 49.81 -33.14 -15.39
N PHE A 6 48.60 -33.02 -15.95
CA PHE A 6 47.87 -31.75 -15.97
C PHE A 6 47.40 -31.42 -14.55
N SER A 7 47.97 -30.38 -13.93
CA SER A 7 47.38 -29.78 -12.74
C SER A 7 46.17 -28.95 -13.16
N ALA A 8 44.98 -29.36 -12.71
CA ALA A 8 43.78 -28.56 -12.84
C ALA A 8 43.92 -27.30 -11.97
N VAL A 9 43.93 -26.13 -12.60
CA VAL A 9 43.84 -24.85 -11.92
C VAL A 9 42.39 -24.69 -11.45
N LEU A 10 42.18 -24.82 -10.14
CA LEU A 10 40.89 -24.53 -9.52
C LEU A 10 40.74 -23.01 -9.44
N LEU A 11 39.95 -22.40 -10.34
CA LEU A 11 39.56 -20.99 -10.18
C LEU A 11 38.59 -20.87 -9.00
N PRO A 12 38.82 -19.94 -8.05
CA PRO A 12 37.89 -19.72 -6.96
C PRO A 12 36.60 -19.12 -7.52
N LEU A 13 35.48 -19.76 -7.22
CA LEU A 13 34.15 -19.22 -7.47
C LEU A 13 33.96 -18.04 -6.50
N ILE A 14 34.17 -16.81 -6.97
CA ILE A 14 33.79 -15.62 -6.20
C ILE A 14 32.27 -15.53 -6.27
N THR A 15 31.59 -16.08 -5.27
CA THR A 15 30.19 -15.79 -5.01
C THR A 15 30.12 -14.38 -4.44
N THR A 16 29.88 -13.38 -5.28
CA THR A 16 29.42 -12.08 -4.80
C THR A 16 28.04 -12.30 -4.19
N ALA A 17 27.96 -12.34 -2.85
CA ALA A 17 26.67 -12.23 -2.18
C ALA A 17 26.04 -10.91 -2.64
N LEU A 18 24.84 -10.98 -3.24
CA LEU A 18 24.08 -9.78 -3.57
C LEU A 18 23.86 -9.01 -2.27
N ALA A 19 24.15 -7.71 -2.27
CA ALA A 19 23.92 -6.86 -1.11
C ALA A 19 22.44 -6.91 -0.71
N ASP A 20 22.16 -6.98 0.58
CA ASP A 20 20.79 -6.90 1.09
C ASP A 20 20.24 -5.51 0.76
N PRO A 21 19.09 -5.39 0.08
CA PRO A 21 18.48 -4.11 -0.26
C PRO A 21 18.26 -3.19 0.95
N HIS A 22 18.14 -3.73 2.16
CA HIS A 22 18.04 -2.94 3.38
C HIS A 22 19.34 -2.20 3.72
N ASP A 23 20.50 -2.79 3.42
CA ASP A 23 21.80 -2.23 3.76
C ASP A 23 22.27 -1.19 2.73
N GLU A 24 21.58 -1.07 1.60
CA GLU A 24 21.79 0.02 0.63
C GLU A 24 21.34 1.38 1.17
N ILE A 25 20.50 1.41 2.20
CA ILE A 25 19.85 2.62 2.72
C ILE A 25 20.73 3.31 3.75
N ASP A 26 20.98 4.60 3.57
CA ASP A 26 21.51 5.46 4.62
C ASP A 26 20.40 5.80 5.63
N TRP A 27 20.14 4.88 6.56
CA TRP A 27 19.09 5.02 7.58
C TRP A 27 19.24 6.25 8.47
N SER A 28 20.44 6.83 8.58
CA SER A 28 20.65 8.06 9.35
C SER A 28 19.87 9.26 8.78
N LYS A 29 19.60 9.25 7.47
CA LYS A 29 18.78 10.27 6.78
C LYS A 29 17.29 9.98 6.85
N HIS A 30 16.91 8.76 7.24
CA HIS A 30 15.55 8.26 7.20
C HIS A 30 15.03 7.83 8.57
N THR A 31 15.48 8.54 9.61
CA THR A 31 14.95 8.36 10.96
C THR A 31 13.47 8.74 11.02
N PHE A 32 12.70 7.95 11.77
CA PHE A 32 11.29 8.23 12.01
C PHE A 32 11.14 9.56 12.75
N GLN A 33 10.21 10.38 12.27
CA GLN A 33 9.71 11.56 12.97
C GLN A 33 8.21 11.58 12.81
N ALA A 34 7.49 11.59 13.93
CA ALA A 34 6.05 11.78 13.93
C ALA A 34 5.68 13.09 13.21
N PRO A 35 4.55 13.14 12.48
CA PRO A 35 4.10 14.36 11.82
C PRO A 35 3.88 15.47 12.85
N LYS A 36 4.31 16.68 12.50
CA LYS A 36 4.10 17.88 13.33
C LYS A 36 2.73 18.48 13.03
N GLU A 37 2.29 19.39 13.90
CA GLU A 37 1.12 20.21 13.63
C GLU A 37 1.30 20.97 12.30
N GLY A 38 0.33 20.84 11.40
CA GLY A 38 0.34 21.43 10.06
C GLY A 38 0.94 20.55 8.95
N ASP A 39 1.62 19.44 9.29
CA ASP A 39 2.02 18.43 8.31
C ASP A 39 0.79 17.66 7.80
N LEU A 40 0.71 17.44 6.49
CA LEU A 40 -0.41 16.76 5.85
C LEU A 40 -0.16 15.26 5.71
N ARG A 41 -1.19 14.47 5.98
CA ARG A 41 -1.20 13.01 5.82
C ARG A 41 -2.51 12.58 5.17
N GLY A 42 -2.47 11.44 4.50
CA GLY A 42 -3.57 10.90 3.72
C GLY A 42 -4.17 9.60 4.27
N PRO A 43 -5.08 8.96 3.53
CA PRO A 43 -5.58 7.62 3.83
C PRO A 43 -4.53 6.52 3.67
N CYS A 44 -3.44 6.76 2.93
CA CYS A 44 -2.44 5.75 2.60
C CYS A 44 -1.35 5.62 3.67
N PRO A 45 -1.32 4.53 4.47
CA PRO A 45 -0.28 4.33 5.49
C PRO A 45 1.12 4.23 4.87
N GLY A 46 1.23 3.74 3.63
CA GLY A 46 2.50 3.67 2.90
C GLY A 46 3.11 5.05 2.67
N LEU A 47 2.38 5.94 1.99
CA LEU A 47 2.89 7.29 1.70
C LEU A 47 3.11 8.11 2.98
N ASN A 48 2.25 7.94 3.97
CA ASN A 48 2.43 8.58 5.27
C ASN A 48 3.71 8.11 5.97
N THR A 49 4.00 6.81 5.95
CA THR A 49 5.25 6.24 6.46
C THR A 49 6.47 6.79 5.72
N LEU A 50 6.40 6.90 4.39
CA LEU A 50 7.50 7.50 3.61
C LEU A 50 7.74 8.96 4.00
N ALA A 51 6.70 9.73 4.26
CA ALA A 51 6.82 11.11 4.75
C ALA A 51 7.38 11.15 6.19
N ASN A 52 6.91 10.28 7.09
CA ASN A 52 7.41 10.19 8.48
C ASN A 52 8.89 9.76 8.55
N HIS A 53 9.41 9.09 7.52
CA HIS A 53 10.82 8.75 7.38
C HIS A 53 11.59 9.69 6.43
N GLY A 54 10.96 10.74 5.89
CA GLY A 54 11.62 11.71 5.01
C GLY A 54 12.11 11.14 3.68
N PHE A 55 11.54 10.02 3.21
CA PHE A 55 11.74 9.53 1.83
C PHE A 55 11.00 10.40 0.81
N ILE A 56 9.89 11.00 1.24
CA ILE A 56 9.19 12.09 0.54
C ILE A 56 9.08 13.29 1.48
N SER A 57 8.50 14.39 1.01
CA SER A 57 8.32 15.61 1.81
C SER A 57 7.67 15.30 3.17
N ARG A 58 8.37 15.59 4.27
CA ARG A 58 7.86 15.36 5.64
C ARG A 58 6.57 16.12 5.93
N THR A 59 6.40 17.28 5.28
CA THR A 59 5.20 18.10 5.40
C THR A 59 4.01 17.54 4.63
N GLY A 60 4.21 16.52 3.79
CA GLY A 60 3.17 15.96 2.93
C GLY A 60 2.73 16.91 1.80
N ARG A 61 3.50 17.95 1.49
CA ARG A 61 3.21 18.96 0.45
C ARG A 61 4.19 18.85 -0.72
N ASN A 62 3.81 19.47 -1.84
CA ASN A 62 4.62 19.62 -3.06
C ASN A 62 5.07 18.25 -3.63
N LEU A 63 4.17 17.27 -3.61
CA LEU A 63 4.41 15.95 -4.14
C LEU A 63 4.13 15.95 -5.64
N THR A 64 5.12 15.61 -6.44
CA THR A 64 4.96 15.37 -7.88
C THR A 64 5.04 13.87 -8.17
N ILE A 65 4.56 13.43 -9.33
CA ILE A 65 4.82 12.07 -9.82
C ILE A 65 6.33 11.77 -9.74
N SER A 66 7.19 12.69 -10.19
CA SER A 66 8.64 12.48 -10.16
C SER A 66 9.16 12.27 -8.75
N ASN A 67 8.77 13.09 -7.78
CA ASN A 67 9.27 13.01 -6.41
C ASN A 67 8.72 11.80 -5.67
N VAL A 68 7.46 11.40 -5.91
CA VAL A 68 6.90 10.20 -5.30
C VAL A 68 7.46 8.94 -5.95
N LEU A 69 7.60 8.88 -7.28
CA LEU A 69 8.30 7.77 -7.93
C LEU A 69 9.79 7.73 -7.55
N LYS A 70 10.45 8.87 -7.36
CA LYS A 70 11.84 8.90 -6.84
C LYS A 70 11.90 8.41 -5.40
N GLY A 71 10.98 8.84 -4.53
CA GLY A 71 10.89 8.39 -3.14
C GLY A 71 10.49 6.91 -2.99
N ALA A 72 9.78 6.35 -3.98
CA ALA A 72 9.22 5.01 -3.92
C ALA A 72 9.91 3.95 -4.82
N LEU A 73 10.60 4.34 -5.91
CA LEU A 73 11.11 3.45 -6.98
C LEU A 73 12.53 3.75 -7.50
N GLY A 74 13.19 4.84 -7.09
CA GLY A 74 14.50 5.17 -7.64
C GLY A 74 15.59 4.21 -7.15
N THR A 75 16.51 3.82 -8.03
CA THR A 75 17.78 3.12 -7.71
C THR A 75 18.71 3.89 -6.77
N ALA A 76 18.19 4.93 -6.09
CA ALA A 76 18.91 5.75 -5.13
C ALA A 76 18.12 6.01 -3.82
N PHE A 77 16.81 5.71 -3.68
CA PHE A 77 16.01 5.97 -2.46
C PHE A 77 14.69 5.16 -2.40
N TYR A 78 14.17 4.64 -1.28
CA TYR A 78 14.64 3.56 -0.36
C TYR A 78 13.50 3.08 0.60
N GLY A 79 12.23 3.04 0.16
CA GLY A 79 11.12 2.68 1.07
C GLY A 79 10.75 1.20 1.10
N PHE A 80 10.01 0.76 0.08
CA PHE A 80 9.18 -0.45 0.15
C PHE A 80 9.43 -1.51 -0.92
N ASN A 81 10.19 -1.21 -1.98
CA ASN A 81 10.50 -2.16 -3.06
C ASN A 81 9.27 -2.77 -3.79
N VAL A 82 8.23 -1.96 -3.96
CA VAL A 82 6.98 -2.30 -4.65
C VAL A 82 7.14 -2.20 -6.18
N PRO A 83 6.44 -3.02 -7.00
CA PRO A 83 6.57 -2.95 -8.46
C PRO A 83 6.20 -1.57 -9.03
N ASN A 84 6.99 -1.11 -10.01
CA ASN A 84 6.87 0.22 -10.62
C ASN A 84 5.46 0.57 -11.12
N ILE A 85 4.71 -0.41 -11.61
CA ILE A 85 3.39 -0.20 -12.19
C ILE A 85 2.39 0.32 -11.16
N PHE A 86 2.42 -0.18 -9.92
CA PHE A 86 1.48 0.25 -8.87
C PHE A 86 1.72 1.71 -8.49
N LEU A 87 2.98 2.06 -8.24
CA LEU A 87 3.34 3.41 -7.84
C LEU A 87 3.12 4.43 -8.97
N ARG A 88 3.36 4.05 -10.25
CA ARG A 88 2.99 4.89 -11.40
C ARG A 88 1.49 5.12 -11.52
N THR A 89 0.68 4.09 -11.29
CA THR A 89 -0.79 4.22 -11.32
C THR A 89 -1.28 5.12 -10.20
N VAL A 90 -0.87 4.85 -8.96
CA VAL A 90 -1.28 5.63 -7.77
C VAL A 90 -0.88 7.10 -7.91
N THR A 91 0.38 7.38 -8.28
CA THR A 91 0.86 8.76 -8.42
C THR A 91 0.16 9.53 -9.53
N LYS A 92 -0.18 8.89 -10.66
CA LYS A 92 -0.97 9.54 -11.72
C LYS A 92 -2.40 9.84 -11.27
N LEU A 93 -3.04 8.91 -10.57
CA LEU A 93 -4.38 9.14 -10.03
C LEU A 93 -4.37 10.21 -8.92
N ALA A 94 -3.31 10.30 -8.13
CA ALA A 94 -3.17 11.33 -7.10
C ALA A 94 -3.15 12.75 -7.68
N ILE A 95 -2.64 12.96 -8.90
CA ILE A 95 -2.71 14.27 -9.57
C ILE A 95 -4.15 14.72 -9.78
N LEU A 96 -5.06 13.80 -10.09
CA LEU A 96 -6.49 14.08 -10.28
C LEU A 96 -7.20 14.52 -8.99
N THR A 97 -6.55 14.36 -7.84
CA THR A 97 -7.11 14.75 -6.54
C THR A 97 -6.74 16.18 -6.14
N SER A 98 -5.83 16.80 -6.86
CA SER A 98 -5.33 18.15 -6.58
C SER A 98 -6.12 19.21 -7.34
N GLU A 99 -6.23 20.40 -6.75
CA GLU A 99 -6.74 21.61 -7.41
C GLU A 99 -5.60 22.48 -7.99
N THR A 100 -4.33 22.08 -7.83
CA THR A 100 -3.20 22.87 -8.30
C THR A 100 -2.89 22.58 -9.78
N GLU A 101 -2.65 23.64 -10.56
CA GLU A 101 -2.33 23.57 -11.99
C GLU A 101 -0.93 23.02 -12.31
N ASP A 102 -0.08 22.81 -11.29
CA ASP A 102 1.35 22.49 -11.44
C ASP A 102 1.68 20.98 -11.37
N ASP A 103 0.71 20.09 -11.60
CA ASP A 103 0.86 18.63 -11.45
C ASP A 103 1.48 18.23 -10.09
N GLN A 104 1.05 18.92 -9.04
CA GLN A 104 1.42 18.64 -7.65
C GLN A 104 0.21 18.21 -6.85
N PHE A 105 0.43 17.46 -5.78
CA PHE A 105 -0.60 17.11 -4.81
C PHE A 105 -0.01 17.12 -3.39
N THR A 106 -0.90 17.12 -2.41
CA THR A 106 -0.58 16.90 -1.01
C THR A 106 -1.02 15.50 -0.59
N LEU A 107 -0.45 14.96 0.50
CA LEU A 107 -0.94 13.70 1.04
C LEU A 107 -2.39 13.79 1.50
N ASP A 108 -2.90 14.97 1.87
CA ASP A 108 -4.30 15.14 2.25
C ASP A 108 -5.24 15.07 1.03
N ASP A 109 -4.79 15.52 -0.14
CA ASP A 109 -5.60 15.55 -1.37
C ASP A 109 -6.08 14.15 -1.78
N ILE A 110 -5.23 13.13 -1.59
CA ILE A 110 -5.53 11.75 -2.03
C ILE A 110 -6.68 11.11 -1.25
N LYS A 111 -7.24 11.78 -0.23
CA LYS A 111 -8.49 11.41 0.45
C LYS A 111 -9.74 11.67 -0.40
N LEU A 112 -9.60 12.29 -1.59
CA LEU A 112 -10.74 12.53 -2.48
C LEU A 112 -11.46 11.21 -2.79
N HIS A 113 -12.67 11.08 -2.22
CA HIS A 113 -13.46 9.87 -2.31
C HIS A 113 -13.85 9.55 -3.75
N GLY A 114 -13.68 8.30 -4.17
CA GLY A 114 -14.07 7.83 -5.49
C GLY A 114 -13.01 7.99 -6.58
N THR A 115 -11.87 8.66 -6.30
CA THR A 115 -10.69 8.60 -7.17
C THR A 115 -9.92 7.30 -6.93
N LEU A 116 -9.11 7.26 -5.88
CA LEU A 116 -8.42 6.05 -5.39
C LEU A 116 -8.95 5.66 -4.00
N GLU A 117 -9.21 6.64 -3.13
CA GLU A 117 -9.88 6.43 -1.85
C GLU A 117 -11.26 5.79 -2.06
N HIS A 118 -11.57 4.81 -1.21
CA HIS A 118 -12.74 3.96 -1.33
C HIS A 118 -13.27 3.49 0.03
N ASP A 119 -14.55 3.12 0.04
CA ASP A 119 -15.19 2.49 1.19
C ASP A 119 -14.62 1.10 1.50
N ALA A 120 -15.00 0.54 2.65
CA ALA A 120 -14.54 -0.76 3.14
C ALA A 120 -13.01 -0.83 3.30
N SER A 121 -12.38 0.30 3.60
CA SER A 121 -10.98 0.41 3.97
C SER A 121 -10.63 -0.44 5.20
N VAL A 122 -9.43 -1.00 5.24
CA VAL A 122 -8.96 -1.86 6.37
C VAL A 122 -8.84 -1.08 7.68
N SER A 123 -8.45 0.20 7.61
CA SER A 123 -8.07 0.99 8.79
C SER A 123 -8.66 2.40 8.84
N ARG A 124 -9.48 2.79 7.86
CA ARG A 124 -10.14 4.10 7.78
C ARG A 124 -11.65 3.90 7.79
N SER A 125 -12.41 4.91 8.22
CA SER A 125 -13.86 4.90 8.08
C SER A 125 -14.24 5.15 6.62
N ASP A 126 -15.38 4.61 6.18
CA ASP A 126 -16.02 5.02 4.94
C ASP A 126 -16.28 6.53 4.94
N PHE A 127 -16.20 7.16 3.77
CA PHE A 127 -16.35 8.61 3.61
C PHE A 127 -17.67 9.14 4.19
N ALA A 128 -18.77 8.41 3.98
CA ALA A 128 -20.09 8.78 4.49
C ALA A 128 -20.24 8.60 6.01
N LEU A 129 -19.33 7.87 6.67
CA LEU A 129 -19.47 7.46 8.07
C LEU A 129 -18.48 8.13 9.03
N GLY A 130 -17.45 8.82 8.52
CA GLY A 130 -16.49 9.51 9.36
C GLY A 130 -15.24 9.96 8.61
N SER A 131 -14.11 10.02 9.30
CA SER A 131 -12.84 10.37 8.64
C SER A 131 -12.35 9.21 7.77
N ASN A 132 -12.32 9.45 6.46
CA ASN A 132 -11.68 8.56 5.48
C ASN A 132 -10.16 8.73 5.41
N THR A 133 -9.56 9.53 6.29
CA THR A 133 -8.12 9.82 6.31
C THR A 133 -7.45 9.26 7.55
N ALA A 134 -8.02 9.56 8.73
CA ALA A 134 -7.44 9.19 10.02
C ALA A 134 -7.50 7.68 10.26
N PHE A 135 -6.45 7.14 10.89
CA PHE A 135 -6.45 5.76 11.38
C PHE A 135 -7.59 5.54 12.39
N ASN A 136 -8.44 4.55 12.12
CA ASN A 136 -9.54 4.16 12.97
C ASN A 136 -9.17 2.88 13.74
N ALA A 137 -8.73 3.07 14.97
CA ALA A 137 -8.30 1.98 15.85
C ALA A 137 -9.42 0.96 16.12
N THR A 138 -10.67 1.40 16.22
CA THR A 138 -11.82 0.51 16.46
C THR A 138 -12.00 -0.47 15.30
N LEU A 139 -12.11 0.04 14.07
CA LEU A 139 -12.29 -0.80 12.87
C LEU A 139 -11.11 -1.75 12.65
N TYR A 140 -9.88 -1.24 12.83
CA TYR A 140 -8.67 -2.05 12.72
C TYR A 140 -8.63 -3.16 13.79
N ASN A 141 -8.99 -2.83 15.04
CA ASN A 141 -9.00 -3.77 16.16
C ASN A 141 -10.10 -4.82 16.06
N GLU A 142 -11.24 -4.51 15.45
CA GLU A 142 -12.34 -5.46 15.26
C GLU A 142 -12.11 -6.42 14.10
N THR A 143 -11.20 -6.09 13.18
CA THR A 143 -10.94 -6.87 11.96
C THR A 143 -9.49 -7.36 11.86
N LEU A 144 -8.60 -6.57 11.24
CA LEU A 144 -7.25 -7.02 10.90
C LEU A 144 -6.46 -7.46 12.14
N ALA A 145 -6.50 -6.70 13.24
CA ALA A 145 -5.76 -7.03 14.46
C ALA A 145 -6.10 -8.42 15.03
N GLN A 146 -7.36 -8.86 14.91
CA GLN A 146 -7.85 -10.14 15.43
C GLN A 146 -7.80 -11.28 14.40
N SER A 147 -7.41 -10.97 13.16
CA SER A 147 -7.39 -11.96 12.09
C SER A 147 -6.24 -12.97 12.26
N ASN A 148 -6.40 -14.15 11.64
CA ASN A 148 -5.45 -15.26 11.71
C ASN A 148 -5.11 -15.70 13.16
N PRO A 149 -6.11 -16.08 13.98
CA PRO A 149 -5.88 -16.44 15.38
C PRO A 149 -4.96 -17.66 15.50
N GLY A 150 -4.15 -17.69 16.56
CA GLY A 150 -3.22 -18.81 16.84
C GLY A 150 -1.86 -18.72 16.15
N VAL A 151 -1.63 -17.72 15.30
CA VAL A 151 -0.32 -17.42 14.70
C VAL A 151 0.01 -15.92 14.76
N ASP A 152 1.29 -15.60 14.61
CA ASP A 152 1.89 -14.27 14.76
C ASP A 152 2.12 -13.52 13.44
N TYR A 153 1.50 -13.98 12.35
CA TYR A 153 1.57 -13.34 11.03
C TYR A 153 0.19 -13.19 10.38
N TYR A 154 0.08 -12.28 9.42
CA TYR A 154 -0.99 -12.21 8.43
C TYR A 154 -0.54 -12.85 7.11
N ASN A 155 -1.48 -13.41 6.37
CA ASN A 155 -1.31 -13.95 5.02
C ASN A 155 -2.51 -13.61 4.12
N SER A 156 -2.44 -13.99 2.84
CA SER A 156 -3.52 -13.77 1.86
C SER A 156 -4.89 -14.28 2.34
N THR A 157 -4.95 -15.42 3.03
CA THR A 157 -6.21 -15.94 3.59
C THR A 157 -6.80 -15.00 4.64
N SER A 158 -6.01 -14.60 5.64
CA SER A 158 -6.48 -13.68 6.68
C SER A 158 -6.87 -12.31 6.10
N ALA A 159 -6.13 -11.82 5.11
CA ALA A 159 -6.42 -10.58 4.42
C ALA A 159 -7.74 -10.65 3.64
N GLY A 160 -8.02 -11.75 2.92
CA GLY A 160 -9.30 -11.97 2.23
C GLY A 160 -10.49 -12.00 3.20
N LEU A 161 -10.34 -12.67 4.35
CA LEU A 161 -11.39 -12.68 5.39
C LEU A 161 -11.62 -11.28 5.99
N VAL A 162 -10.57 -10.50 6.19
CA VAL A 162 -10.68 -9.10 6.62
C VAL A 162 -11.40 -8.26 5.56
N GLN A 163 -11.09 -8.44 4.27
CA GLN A 163 -11.80 -7.76 3.19
C GLN A 163 -13.28 -8.13 3.17
N LYS A 164 -13.63 -9.40 3.38
CA LYS A 164 -15.03 -9.83 3.52
C LYS A 164 -15.71 -9.11 4.68
N ALA A 165 -15.10 -9.15 5.88
CA ALA A 165 -15.65 -8.53 7.08
C ALA A 165 -15.83 -7.01 6.95
N ARG A 166 -14.84 -6.30 6.40
CA ARG A 166 -14.91 -4.84 6.19
C ARG A 166 -16.00 -4.45 5.20
N LEU A 167 -16.18 -5.21 4.12
CA LEU A 167 -17.26 -4.96 3.17
C LEU A 167 -18.63 -5.26 3.76
N THR A 168 -18.80 -6.38 4.49
CA THR A 168 -20.05 -6.71 5.19
C THR A 168 -20.47 -5.58 6.15
N ASP A 169 -19.51 -5.07 6.92
CA ASP A 169 -19.74 -3.97 7.84
C ASP A 169 -20.12 -2.66 7.12
N SER A 170 -19.45 -2.34 6.02
CA SER A 170 -19.75 -1.16 5.19
C SER A 170 -21.14 -1.27 4.56
N LEU A 171 -21.50 -2.43 4.01
CA LEU A 171 -22.85 -2.70 3.48
C LEU A 171 -23.95 -2.59 4.55
N ALA A 172 -23.65 -2.94 5.80
CA ALA A 172 -24.61 -2.87 6.89
C ALA A 172 -24.83 -1.45 7.41
N ARG A 173 -23.80 -0.59 7.39
CA ARG A 173 -23.82 0.73 8.05
C ARG A 173 -23.86 1.92 7.09
N ASN A 174 -23.35 1.77 5.88
CA ASN A 174 -23.21 2.84 4.90
C ASN A 174 -24.24 2.67 3.76
N PRO A 175 -25.38 3.40 3.77
CA PRO A 175 -26.36 3.34 2.69
C PRO A 175 -25.84 3.89 1.35
N HIS A 176 -24.69 4.58 1.36
CA HIS A 176 -24.01 5.14 0.19
C HIS A 176 -22.77 4.35 -0.22
N VAL A 177 -22.55 3.16 0.36
CA VAL A 177 -21.36 2.33 0.10
C VAL A 177 -21.13 2.10 -1.39
N ARG A 178 -19.89 2.30 -1.82
CA ARG A 178 -19.44 1.97 -3.17
C ARG A 178 -18.71 0.64 -3.18
N ASN A 179 -19.22 -0.29 -3.96
CA ASN A 179 -18.75 -1.67 -4.03
C ASN A 179 -18.81 -2.18 -5.47
N THR A 180 -17.82 -1.82 -6.27
CA THR A 180 -17.69 -2.22 -7.67
C THR A 180 -16.37 -2.95 -7.90
N ILE A 181 -16.16 -3.41 -9.14
CA ILE A 181 -14.90 -4.04 -9.54
C ILE A 181 -13.69 -3.12 -9.30
N LYS A 182 -13.88 -1.79 -9.34
CA LYS A 182 -12.81 -0.82 -9.04
C LYS A 182 -12.40 -0.92 -7.57
N GLU A 183 -13.35 -0.77 -6.64
CA GLU A 183 -13.07 -0.76 -5.20
C GLU A 183 -12.47 -2.09 -4.74
N VAL A 184 -12.99 -3.24 -5.15
CA VAL A 184 -12.39 -4.54 -4.76
C VAL A 184 -10.98 -4.72 -5.33
N THR A 185 -10.72 -4.25 -6.56
CA THR A 185 -9.38 -4.34 -7.17
C THR A 185 -8.36 -3.55 -6.36
N VAL A 186 -8.71 -2.32 -5.94
CA VAL A 186 -7.82 -1.48 -5.13
C VAL A 186 -7.62 -2.11 -3.75
N ARG A 187 -8.70 -2.50 -3.07
CA ARG A 187 -8.67 -3.15 -1.75
C ARG A 187 -7.77 -4.38 -1.72
N ASN A 188 -7.90 -5.27 -2.70
CA ASN A 188 -7.08 -6.48 -2.77
C ASN A 188 -5.61 -6.16 -3.04
N ALA A 189 -5.33 -5.19 -3.90
CA ALA A 189 -3.96 -4.72 -4.16
C ALA A 189 -3.33 -4.13 -2.90
N GLU A 190 -4.03 -3.27 -2.16
CA GLU A 190 -3.55 -2.69 -0.90
C GLU A 190 -3.26 -3.73 0.17
N SER A 191 -4.13 -4.75 0.29
CA SER A 191 -3.89 -5.87 1.18
C SER A 191 -2.65 -6.67 0.80
N ALA A 192 -2.45 -6.95 -0.49
CA ALA A 192 -1.25 -7.60 -0.97
C ALA A 192 0.00 -6.75 -0.70
N LEU A 193 -0.10 -5.42 -0.84
CA LEU A 193 1.01 -4.51 -0.61
C LEU A 193 1.48 -4.52 0.84
N TYR A 194 0.62 -4.41 1.86
CA TYR A 194 1.13 -4.46 3.24
C TYR A 194 1.76 -5.83 3.56
N LEU A 195 1.23 -6.93 3.01
CA LEU A 195 1.81 -8.27 3.19
C LEU A 195 3.22 -8.34 2.58
N CYS A 196 3.36 -7.86 1.35
CA CYS A 196 4.63 -7.79 0.64
C CYS A 196 5.64 -6.89 1.32
N VAL A 197 5.22 -5.70 1.74
CA VAL A 197 6.10 -4.68 2.31
C VAL A 197 6.59 -5.08 3.70
N MET A 198 5.73 -5.71 4.52
CA MET A 198 6.07 -6.06 5.90
C MET A 198 6.61 -7.49 6.07
N GLY A 199 6.40 -8.38 5.09
CA GLY A 199 6.82 -9.79 5.17
C GLY A 199 7.59 -10.33 3.97
N GLY A 200 7.72 -9.55 2.89
CA GLY A 200 8.20 -10.02 1.59
C GLY A 200 7.13 -10.81 0.83
N CYS A 201 6.93 -10.54 -0.47
CA CYS A 201 5.84 -11.18 -1.22
C CYS A 201 5.95 -12.71 -1.27
N GLN A 202 7.16 -13.25 -1.40
CA GLN A 202 7.38 -14.69 -1.53
C GLN A 202 6.97 -15.48 -0.28
N SER A 203 7.06 -14.86 0.90
CA SER A 203 6.70 -15.54 2.14
C SER A 203 5.19 -15.69 2.29
N ASN A 204 4.42 -14.78 1.69
CA ASN A 204 2.98 -14.58 1.96
C ASN A 204 2.68 -14.56 3.48
N ARG A 205 3.62 -14.06 4.29
CA ARG A 205 3.54 -14.01 5.74
C ARG A 205 4.16 -12.71 6.24
N ALA A 206 3.31 -11.77 6.63
CA ALA A 206 3.75 -10.53 7.27
C ALA A 206 3.57 -10.64 8.79
N PRO A 207 4.64 -10.55 9.60
CA PRO A 207 4.52 -10.59 11.05
C PRO A 207 3.59 -9.49 11.56
N LYS A 208 2.68 -9.85 12.47
CA LYS A 208 1.63 -8.94 12.98
C LYS A 208 2.23 -7.70 13.63
N ILE A 209 3.32 -7.86 14.37
CA ILE A 209 4.02 -6.75 15.03
C ILE A 209 4.49 -5.68 14.04
N LEU A 210 4.95 -6.08 12.84
CA LEU A 210 5.42 -5.15 11.82
C LEU A 210 4.23 -4.44 11.14
N VAL A 211 3.17 -5.18 10.84
CA VAL A 211 1.95 -4.63 10.24
C VAL A 211 1.24 -3.66 11.21
N ASP A 212 1.24 -3.97 12.51
CA ASP A 212 0.63 -3.11 13.52
C ASP A 212 1.37 -1.77 13.64
N ALA A 213 2.70 -1.77 13.72
CA ALA A 213 3.48 -0.53 13.71
C ALA A 213 3.23 0.28 12.41
N PHE A 214 3.18 -0.40 11.27
CA PHE A 214 2.93 0.25 9.98
C PHE A 214 1.56 0.96 9.91
N PHE A 215 0.49 0.34 10.39
CA PHE A 215 -0.85 0.96 10.35
C PHE A 215 -1.09 1.94 11.50
N ARG A 216 -0.65 1.63 12.71
CA ARG A 216 -0.95 2.44 13.91
C ARG A 216 -0.04 3.65 14.04
N GLU A 217 1.23 3.50 13.64
CA GLU A 217 2.26 4.52 13.84
C GLU A 217 2.75 5.12 12.53
N GLU A 218 2.41 4.49 11.39
CA GLU A 218 2.91 4.88 10.07
C GLU A 218 4.44 5.01 10.10
N ARG A 219 5.08 3.97 10.63
CA ARG A 219 6.51 3.83 10.89
C ARG A 219 7.03 2.53 10.28
N LEU A 220 8.26 2.56 9.79
CA LEU A 220 9.02 1.35 9.46
C LEU A 220 9.53 0.70 10.75
N PRO A 221 9.14 -0.55 11.06
CA PRO A 221 9.45 -1.20 12.33
C PRO A 221 10.85 -1.85 12.36
N ILE A 222 11.89 -1.02 12.15
CA ILE A 222 13.29 -1.46 12.04
C ILE A 222 13.77 -2.08 13.36
N GLU A 223 13.38 -1.50 14.50
CA GLU A 223 13.75 -2.00 15.84
C GLU A 223 13.08 -3.35 16.14
N GLU A 224 11.90 -3.58 15.59
CA GLU A 224 11.16 -4.85 15.67
C GLU A 224 11.64 -5.88 14.63
N GLY A 225 12.70 -5.57 13.87
CA GLY A 225 13.37 -6.48 12.95
C GLY A 225 12.90 -6.39 11.49
N TRP A 226 12.12 -5.37 11.13
CA TRP A 226 11.79 -5.15 9.72
C TRP A 226 13.05 -4.84 8.92
N ARG A 227 13.21 -5.58 7.82
CA ARG A 227 14.21 -5.29 6.78
C ARG A 227 13.47 -5.01 5.48
N ARG A 228 14.04 -4.12 4.65
CA ARG A 228 13.47 -3.79 3.34
C ARG A 228 13.45 -5.07 2.50
N PRO A 229 12.29 -5.54 2.02
CA PRO A 229 12.23 -6.77 1.26
C PRO A 229 12.92 -6.60 -0.11
N PRO A 230 13.34 -7.69 -0.77
CA PRO A 230 13.70 -7.68 -2.18
C PRO A 230 12.60 -7.05 -3.04
N GLN A 231 12.97 -6.52 -4.20
CA GLN A 231 11.99 -5.95 -5.11
C GLN A 231 10.98 -7.01 -5.53
N ALA A 232 9.72 -6.76 -5.21
CA ALA A 232 8.62 -7.60 -5.65
C ALA A 232 8.41 -7.47 -7.16
N THR A 233 8.05 -8.58 -7.79
CA THR A 233 7.56 -8.62 -9.16
C THR A 233 6.05 -8.39 -9.20
N GLY A 234 5.54 -7.97 -10.37
CA GLY A 234 4.09 -7.85 -10.56
C GLY A 234 3.37 -9.20 -10.40
N ASP A 235 4.01 -10.30 -10.78
CA ASP A 235 3.44 -11.65 -10.71
C ASP A 235 3.31 -12.13 -9.25
N GLU A 236 4.33 -11.91 -8.43
CA GLU A 236 4.28 -12.25 -7.00
C GLU A 236 3.15 -11.52 -6.28
N VAL A 237 2.98 -10.22 -6.54
CA VAL A 237 1.86 -9.45 -5.99
C VAL A 237 0.52 -9.99 -6.53
N SER A 238 0.46 -10.30 -7.82
CA SER A 238 -0.77 -10.78 -8.47
C SER A 238 -1.24 -12.13 -7.92
N VAL A 239 -0.33 -13.02 -7.51
CA VAL A 239 -0.69 -14.28 -6.84
C VAL A 239 -1.41 -14.00 -5.51
N ILE A 240 -0.84 -13.12 -4.68
CA ILE A 240 -1.45 -12.75 -3.40
C ILE A 240 -2.82 -12.08 -3.61
N VAL A 241 -2.94 -11.18 -4.57
CA VAL A 241 -4.20 -10.51 -4.92
C VAL A 241 -5.30 -11.53 -5.28
N LYS A 242 -4.98 -12.52 -6.12
CA LYS A 242 -5.95 -13.56 -6.52
C LYS A 242 -6.39 -14.44 -5.35
N ASP A 243 -5.47 -14.77 -4.45
CA ASP A 243 -5.80 -15.53 -3.25
C ASP A 243 -6.73 -14.75 -2.32
N ILE A 244 -6.44 -13.46 -2.11
CA ILE A 244 -7.29 -12.55 -1.32
C ILE A 244 -8.68 -12.47 -1.94
N GLU A 245 -8.77 -12.23 -3.25
CA GLU A 245 -10.03 -12.13 -3.98
C GLU A 245 -10.88 -13.39 -3.80
N LYS A 246 -10.28 -14.57 -4.01
CA LYS A 246 -10.94 -15.87 -3.85
C LYS A 246 -11.51 -16.05 -2.44
N VAL A 247 -10.74 -15.69 -1.40
CA VAL A 247 -11.15 -15.86 0.01
C VAL A 247 -12.17 -14.81 0.43
N SER A 248 -12.12 -13.62 -0.14
CA SER A 248 -13.05 -12.54 0.18
C SER A 248 -14.49 -12.85 -0.22
N GLU A 249 -14.70 -13.80 -1.15
CA GLU A 249 -16.01 -14.15 -1.72
C GLU A 249 -16.78 -12.91 -2.20
N TRP A 250 -16.05 -11.96 -2.80
CA TRP A 250 -16.60 -10.69 -3.19
C TRP A 250 -17.69 -10.81 -4.26
N SER A 251 -18.71 -9.95 -4.15
CA SER A 251 -19.69 -9.70 -5.20
C SER A 251 -19.97 -8.20 -5.30
N ALA A 252 -20.23 -7.73 -6.52
CA ALA A 252 -20.58 -6.34 -6.77
C ALA A 252 -21.97 -6.01 -6.20
N SER A 253 -22.14 -4.78 -5.71
CA SER A 253 -23.46 -4.26 -5.35
C SER A 253 -24.27 -3.97 -6.63
N GLY A 254 -25.52 -4.40 -6.66
CA GLY A 254 -26.40 -4.21 -7.81
C GLY A 254 -26.62 -2.72 -8.15
N GLY A 255 -26.64 -2.40 -9.45
CA GLY A 255 -26.89 -1.04 -9.92
C GLY A 255 -25.75 -0.04 -9.68
N GLN A 256 -24.54 -0.52 -9.38
CA GLN A 256 -23.33 0.29 -9.30
C GLN A 256 -22.37 -0.06 -10.44
N TYR A 257 -21.66 0.95 -10.95
CA TYR A 257 -20.70 0.81 -12.04
C TYR A 257 -19.34 1.36 -11.63
N PRO A 258 -18.22 0.88 -12.19
CA PRO A 258 -16.91 1.44 -11.87
C PRO A 258 -16.72 2.79 -12.57
N TRP A 259 -16.34 3.82 -11.83
CA TRP A 259 -15.81 5.08 -12.37
C TRP A 259 -14.81 5.72 -11.42
N VAL A 260 -14.04 6.66 -11.93
CA VAL A 260 -13.00 7.39 -11.21
C VAL A 260 -13.39 8.86 -11.16
N VAL A 261 -13.37 9.46 -9.98
CA VAL A 261 -13.51 10.92 -9.82
C VAL A 261 -12.22 11.58 -10.33
N LEU A 262 -12.35 12.49 -11.30
CA LEU A 262 -11.21 13.05 -12.06
C LEU A 262 -10.72 14.42 -11.57
N ALA A 263 -11.44 15.05 -10.65
CA ALA A 263 -11.08 16.34 -10.06
C ALA A 263 -11.89 16.58 -8.76
N PRO A 264 -11.39 17.40 -7.84
CA PRO A 264 -12.20 17.93 -6.73
C PRO A 264 -13.48 18.60 -7.22
N GLY A 265 -14.59 18.39 -6.52
CA GLY A 265 -15.91 18.92 -6.89
C GLY A 265 -16.56 18.27 -8.13
N ALA A 266 -15.89 17.32 -8.79
CA ALA A 266 -16.54 16.49 -9.80
C ALA A 266 -17.60 15.58 -9.17
N THR A 267 -18.55 15.13 -9.98
CA THR A 267 -19.64 14.26 -9.53
C THR A 267 -19.11 12.93 -9.00
N ASP A 268 -19.64 12.52 -7.87
CA ASP A 268 -19.32 11.26 -7.22
C ASP A 268 -20.03 10.07 -7.89
N ASP A 269 -21.08 10.31 -8.69
CA ASP A 269 -21.77 9.33 -9.54
C ASP A 269 -22.30 10.00 -10.84
N PRO A 270 -21.52 9.98 -11.93
CA PRO A 270 -21.90 10.62 -13.20
C PRO A 270 -23.06 9.92 -13.92
N LEU A 271 -23.46 8.72 -13.48
CA LEU A 271 -24.63 8.02 -14.03
C LEU A 271 -25.91 8.40 -13.28
N ARG A 272 -25.83 8.69 -11.98
CA ARG A 272 -26.99 9.15 -11.18
C ARG A 272 -27.30 10.62 -11.36
N ASP A 273 -26.32 11.45 -11.69
CA ASP A 273 -26.55 12.89 -11.90
C ASP A 273 -26.93 13.25 -13.35
N GLY A 274 -27.01 12.26 -14.24
CA GLY A 274 -27.38 12.44 -15.64
C GLY A 274 -26.32 13.11 -16.51
N ARG A 275 -25.06 13.23 -16.05
CA ARG A 275 -23.96 13.81 -16.82
C ARG A 275 -23.35 12.84 -17.83
N VAL A 276 -23.63 11.55 -17.70
CA VAL A 276 -23.29 10.53 -18.69
C VAL A 276 -24.59 9.99 -19.29
N VAL A 277 -24.80 10.31 -20.58
CA VAL A 277 -25.86 9.76 -21.44
C VAL A 277 -25.30 8.62 -22.27
#